data_AF-A0A4U0V8C7-F1
#
_entry.id   AF-A0A4U0V8C7-F1
#
_cell.length_a   1.000
_cell.length_b   1.000
_cell.length_c   1.000
_cell.angle_alpha   90.00
_cell.angle_beta   90.00
_cell.angle_gamma   90.00
#
_symmetry.space_group_name_H-M   'P 1'
#
loop_
_entity.id
_entity.type
_entity.pdbx_description
1 polymer ?
#
loop_
_entity_poly.entity_id
_entity_poly.type
_entity_poly.pdbx_seq_one_letter_code
_entity_poly.pdbx_strand_id
1 'polypeptide(L)'
;SLARAPFRVVDEINQGMDPRNERLVHERMVDIACEEHTSQYFLITPKLLSGLKFHKRMKVHCIASGEYMPKDSKELEFGRLVERAQRLKAAG
;
A
#
# COMPACT_ATOMS: atom_id res chain seq x y z
N SER A 1 8.35 31.38 0.07
CA SER A 1 8.50 30.23 -0.83
C SER A 1 8.49 28.98 0.01
N LEU A 2 7.38 28.24 0.07
CA LEU A 2 7.34 26.96 0.77
C LEU A 2 8.07 25.96 -0.13
N ALA A 3 9.27 25.51 0.28
CA ALA A 3 10.12 24.70 -0.57
C ALA A 3 9.37 23.43 -1.04
N ARG A 4 9.27 23.24 -2.35
CA ARG A 4 8.66 22.05 -2.94
C ARG A 4 9.66 20.90 -2.74
N ALA A 5 9.43 20.06 -1.73
CA ALA A 5 10.27 18.90 -1.49
C ALA A 5 10.21 17.94 -2.71
N PRO A 6 11.33 17.36 -3.17
CA PRO A 6 11.36 16.46 -4.33
C PRO A 6 10.60 15.15 -4.07
N PHE A 7 10.50 14.74 -2.82
CA PHE A 7 9.66 13.64 -2.37
C PHE A 7 9.13 13.91 -0.95
N ARG A 8 8.10 13.17 -0.55
CA ARG A 8 7.50 13.21 0.79
C ARG A 8 7.35 11.80 1.32
N VAL A 9 7.66 11.61 2.60
CA VAL A 9 7.46 10.36 3.31
C VAL A 9 6.35 10.57 4.32
N VAL A 10 5.39 9.66 4.31
CA VAL A 10 4.26 9.64 5.24
C VAL A 10 4.27 8.28 5.90
N ASP A 11 4.39 8.28 7.22
CA ASP A 11 4.44 7.07 8.02
C ASP A 11 3.27 7.02 8.98
N GLU A 12 2.59 5.88 9.04
CA GLU A 12 1.49 5.56 9.96
C GLU A 12 0.40 6.65 10.10
N ILE A 13 0.14 7.43 9.05
CA ILE A 13 -0.85 8.54 9.07
C ILE A 13 -2.26 8.09 9.49
N ASN A 14 -2.54 6.79 9.33
CA ASN A 14 -3.82 6.19 9.64
C ASN A 14 -3.93 5.56 11.04
N GLN A 15 -2.93 5.70 11.91
CA GLN A 15 -2.92 5.07 13.23
C GLN A 15 -3.92 5.73 14.20
N GLY A 16 -4.62 4.90 14.98
CA GLY A 16 -5.59 5.38 15.99
C GLY A 16 -6.96 5.78 15.45
N MET A 17 -7.22 5.58 14.15
CA MET A 17 -8.49 5.89 13.52
C MET A 17 -9.40 4.66 13.39
N ASP A 18 -10.72 4.88 13.37
CA ASP A 18 -11.66 3.83 13.01
C ASP A 18 -11.57 3.50 11.51
N PRO A 19 -12.00 2.30 11.08
CA PRO A 19 -11.82 1.86 9.70
C PRO A 19 -12.42 2.78 8.63
N ARG A 20 -13.44 3.59 8.94
CA ARG A 20 -14.00 4.55 7.96
C ARG A 20 -13.06 5.72 7.74
N ASN A 21 -12.52 6.27 8.81
CA ASN A 21 -11.58 7.37 8.76
C ASN A 21 -10.25 6.95 8.13
N GLU A 22 -9.77 5.73 8.41
CA GLU A 22 -8.59 5.17 7.73
C GLU A 22 -8.75 5.11 6.21
N ARG A 23 -9.92 4.70 5.72
CA ARG A 23 -10.23 4.68 4.27
C ARG A 23 -10.25 6.09 3.67
N LEU A 24 -10.90 7.03 4.35
CA LEU A 24 -11.03 8.40 3.87
C LEU A 24 -9.64 9.07 3.75
N VAL A 25 -8.80 8.91 4.77
CA VAL A 25 -7.44 9.46 4.76
C VAL A 25 -6.61 8.81 3.67
N HIS A 26 -6.67 7.49 3.51
CA HIS A 26 -5.98 6.80 2.41
C HIS A 26 -6.43 7.31 1.03
N GLU A 27 -7.73 7.42 0.80
CA GLU A 27 -8.27 7.93 -0.46
C GLU A 27 -7.78 9.35 -0.77
N ARG A 28 -7.82 10.26 0.22
CA ARG A 28 -7.30 11.62 0.06
C ARG A 28 -5.80 11.64 -0.23
N MET A 29 -5.03 10.80 0.45
CA MET A 29 -3.60 10.65 0.20
C MET A 29 -3.32 10.16 -1.22
N VAL A 30 -4.10 9.19 -1.73
CA VAL A 30 -3.98 8.70 -3.10
C VAL A 30 -4.28 9.79 -4.12
N ASP A 31 -5.35 10.56 -3.93
CA ASP A 31 -5.73 11.63 -4.85
C ASP A 31 -4.61 12.68 -4.96
N ILE A 32 -4.13 13.18 -3.82
CA ILE A 32 -3.07 14.20 -3.76
C ILE A 32 -1.75 13.65 -4.30
N ALA A 33 -1.35 12.45 -3.88
CA ALA A 33 -0.06 11.86 -4.26
C ALA A 33 0.01 11.47 -5.73
N CYS A 34 -1.14 11.21 -6.34
CA CYS A 34 -1.17 10.80 -7.72
C CYS A 34 -1.24 11.98 -8.67
N GLU A 35 -1.83 13.14 -8.35
CA GLU A 35 -1.98 14.31 -9.25
C GLU A 35 -0.75 14.62 -10.14
N GLU A 36 -1.02 15.15 -11.35
CA GLU A 36 0.05 15.53 -12.27
C GLU A 36 0.92 16.66 -11.69
N HIS A 37 2.22 16.61 -11.97
CA HIS A 37 3.21 17.58 -11.48
C HIS A 37 3.33 17.67 -9.95
N THR A 38 3.01 16.60 -9.22
CA THR A 38 3.26 16.48 -7.78
C THR A 38 4.63 15.83 -7.51
N SER A 39 5.15 16.04 -6.30
CA SER A 39 6.36 15.35 -5.83
C SER A 39 6.09 13.86 -5.62
N GLN A 40 7.12 13.02 -5.59
CA GLN A 40 6.95 11.61 -5.25
C GLN A 40 6.50 11.43 -3.79
N TYR A 41 5.57 10.51 -3.54
CA TYR A 41 5.13 10.17 -2.18
C TYR A 41 5.51 8.72 -1.85
N PHE A 42 6.07 8.53 -0.66
CA PHE A 42 6.24 7.24 -0.02
C PHE A 42 5.26 7.15 1.14
N LEU A 43 4.26 6.30 1.02
CA LEU A 43 3.33 5.98 2.10
C LEU A 43 3.76 4.66 2.72
N ILE A 44 4.10 4.70 4.01
CA ILE A 44 4.44 3.54 4.81
C ILE A 44 3.28 3.31 5.77
N THR A 45 2.72 2.10 5.75
CA THR A 45 1.66 1.71 6.67
C THR A 45 1.75 0.21 6.97
N PRO A 46 1.65 -0.21 8.24
CA PRO A 46 1.57 -1.62 8.61
C PRO A 46 0.16 -2.20 8.39
N LYS A 47 -0.84 -1.35 8.06
CA LYS A 47 -2.26 -1.73 8.04
C LYS A 47 -2.90 -1.46 6.69
N LEU A 48 -3.32 -2.54 6.02
CA LEU A 48 -4.11 -2.47 4.80
C LEU A 48 -5.52 -3.00 5.07
N LEU A 49 -6.50 -2.10 5.05
CA LEU A 49 -7.91 -2.49 5.01
C LEU A 49 -8.23 -3.10 3.63
N SER A 50 -9.19 -4.02 3.58
CA SER A 50 -9.71 -4.54 2.31
C SER A 50 -10.46 -3.44 1.54
N GLY A 51 -10.37 -3.38 0.21
CA GLY A 51 -11.12 -2.40 -0.59
C GLY A 51 -10.63 -0.95 -0.44
N LEU A 52 -9.32 -0.75 -0.25
CA LEU A 52 -8.70 0.57 -0.35
C LEU A 52 -8.63 1.03 -1.81
N LYS A 53 -8.65 2.36 -2.02
CA LYS A 53 -8.46 2.98 -3.34
C LYS A 53 -7.01 2.80 -3.79
N PHE A 54 -6.81 2.35 -5.02
CA PHE A 54 -5.50 2.32 -5.67
C PHE A 54 -5.58 3.10 -6.99
N HIS A 55 -4.46 3.64 -7.41
CA HIS A 55 -4.35 4.42 -8.63
C HIS A 55 -3.26 3.84 -9.54
N LYS A 56 -3.43 3.91 -10.87
CA LYS A 56 -2.50 3.33 -11.86
C LYS A 56 -1.06 3.85 -11.80
N ARG A 57 -0.86 5.04 -11.21
CA ARG A 57 0.45 5.67 -10.98
C ARG A 57 1.11 5.23 -9.68
N MET A 58 0.43 4.44 -8.85
CA MET A 58 0.98 3.93 -7.61
C MET A 58 1.78 2.65 -7.87
N LYS A 59 2.84 2.48 -7.08
CA LYS A 59 3.55 1.22 -6.94
C LYS A 59 3.41 0.74 -5.50
N VAL A 60 2.99 -0.51 -5.32
CA VAL A 60 2.87 -1.15 -4.00
C VAL A 60 4.08 -2.05 -3.77
N HIS A 61 4.73 -1.87 -2.63
CA HIS A 61 5.79 -2.74 -2.14
C HIS A 61 5.33 -3.41 -0.86
N CYS A 62 5.19 -4.74 -0.89
CA CYS A 62 4.90 -5.53 0.30
C CYS A 62 6.23 -5.98 0.92
N ILE A 63 6.48 -5.57 2.16
CA ILE A 63 7.69 -5.94 2.90
C ILE A 63 7.29 -7.02 3.91
N ALA A 64 7.82 -8.23 3.72
CA ALA A 64 7.71 -9.32 4.69
C ALA A 64 9.08 -9.57 5.31
N SER A 65 9.19 -9.37 6.61
CA SER A 65 10.39 -9.61 7.40
C SER A 65 9.98 -10.15 8.76
N GLY A 66 10.65 -11.21 9.24
CA GLY A 66 10.34 -11.83 10.52
C GLY A 66 10.78 -13.28 10.61
N GLU A 67 10.63 -13.87 11.79
CA GLU A 67 11.03 -15.25 12.10
C GLU A 67 10.33 -16.30 11.22
N TYR A 68 9.13 -15.99 10.74
CA TYR A 68 8.32 -16.87 9.88
C TYR A 68 8.62 -16.72 8.38
N MET A 69 9.67 -15.99 7.99
CA MET A 69 10.06 -15.88 6.59
C MET A 69 10.57 -17.25 6.10
N PRO A 70 10.06 -17.77 4.97
CA PRO A 70 10.49 -19.05 4.44
C PRO A 70 11.98 -19.01 4.09
N LYS A 71 12.64 -20.16 4.15
CA LYS A 71 14.05 -20.27 3.77
C LYS A 71 14.26 -19.92 2.28
N ASP A 72 13.29 -20.28 1.44
CA ASP A 72 13.24 -19.84 0.04
C ASP A 72 12.29 -18.65 -0.10
N SER A 73 12.84 -17.48 -0.42
CA SER A 73 12.07 -16.25 -0.61
C SER A 73 11.04 -16.35 -1.74
N LYS A 74 11.20 -17.31 -2.67
CA LYS A 74 10.24 -17.56 -3.75
C LYS A 74 8.89 -18.05 -3.24
N GLU A 75 8.85 -18.65 -2.05
CA GLU A 75 7.60 -19.10 -1.42
C GLU A 75 6.69 -17.92 -1.01
N LEU A 76 7.28 -16.74 -0.75
CA LEU A 76 6.56 -15.49 -0.45
C LEU A 76 6.44 -14.54 -1.64
N GLU A 77 6.58 -15.04 -2.88
CA GLU A 77 6.29 -14.21 -4.06
C GLU A 77 4.80 -13.83 -4.12
N PHE A 78 4.48 -12.62 -3.64
CA PHE A 78 3.11 -12.12 -3.53
C PHE A 78 2.30 -12.22 -4.83
N GLY A 79 2.92 -12.02 -6.00
CA GLY A 79 2.25 -12.20 -7.28
C GLY A 79 1.70 -13.61 -7.47
N ARG A 80 2.52 -14.64 -7.22
CA ARG A 80 2.08 -16.05 -7.30
C ARG A 80 1.04 -16.38 -6.25
N LEU A 81 1.18 -15.82 -5.05
CA LEU A 81 0.20 -16.00 -3.97
C LEU A 81 -1.16 -15.42 -4.34
N VAL A 82 -1.19 -14.23 -4.97
CA VAL A 82 -2.42 -13.61 -5.48
C VAL A 82 -3.05 -14.46 -6.58
N GLU A 83 -2.28 -14.91 -7.56
CA GLU A 83 -2.78 -15.80 -8.62
C GLU A 83 -3.39 -17.08 -8.05
N ARG A 84 -2.69 -17.72 -7.10
CA ARG A 84 -3.18 -18.92 -6.43
C ARG A 84 -4.47 -18.64 -5.65
N ALA A 85 -4.55 -17.53 -4.92
CA ALA A 85 -5.74 -17.13 -4.18
C ALA A 85 -6.94 -16.88 -5.10
N GLN A 86 -6.72 -16.26 -6.26
CA GLN A 86 -7.76 -16.05 -7.28
C GLN A 86 -8.28 -17.39 -7.84
N ARG A 87 -7.39 -18.33 -8.15
CA ARG A 87 -7.78 -19.67 -8.63
C ARG A 87 -8.63 -20.41 -7.61
N LEU A 88 -8.23 -20.40 -6.33
CA LEU A 88 -8.98 -21.06 -5.25
C LEU A 88 -10.36 -20.44 -5.05
N LYS A 89 -10.47 -19.10 -5.14
CA LYS A 89 -11.77 -18.40 -5.08
C LYS A 89 -12.68 -18.68 -6.26
N ALA A 90 -12.14 -19.00 -7.43
CA ALA A 90 -12.95 -19.34 -8.61
C ALA A 90 -13.41 -20.80 -8.62
N ALA A 91 -12.77 -21.67 -7.83
CA ALA A 91 -13.05 -23.10 -7.76
C ALA A 91 -14.05 -23.48 -6.65
N GLY A 92 -14.37 -22.55 -5.75
CA GLY A 92 -15.40 -22.70 -4.71
C GLY A 92 -16.54 -21.73 -4.94
#